data_AF-X1B6I0-F1
#
_entry.id   AF-X1B6I0-F1
#
_cell.length_a   1.000
_cell.length_b   1.000
_cell.length_c   1.000
_cell.angle_alpha   90.00
_cell.angle_beta   90.00
_cell.angle_gamma   90.00
#
_symmetry.space_group_name_H-M   'P 1'
#
loop_
_entity.id
_entity.type
_entity.pdbx_description
1 polymer ?
#
loop_
_entity_poly.entity_id
_entity_poly.type
_entity_poly.pdbx_seq_one_letter_code
_entity_poly.pdbx_strand_id
1 'polypeptide(L)'
;MTWNRVLAASGFVLGLTLSPHAANADGIVSSIVNSPLSASGLVRDARVGINIWLQSDADPGLEFMDPNVIGYGIASGGRIEIELSSGFERDPAVVLTQKTLMVVTGTPQQGMPGKAVGYAISEGDTPNTIVISPTKDEGLPAESLMSPAPGAKDDPVRQRGIKVFHIGLLESPFINRGESGTVSVRFYDAAGSVIHQGSAAANFLGAPAPQVQPNNFPDKQRSHNWQTAAPGQTLGKAPGTLPISFMLYDAPKDVAPAEMHTAKRGMLGVGVLSTQQLAAMEYEKSP
;
A
#
# COMPACT_ATOMS: atom_id res chain seq x y z
N MET A 1 -0.22 -47.38 -42.91
CA MET A 1 -1.27 -46.91 -41.99
C MET A 1 -0.63 -46.00 -40.96
N THR A 2 -0.73 -44.71 -41.23
CA THR A 2 -0.23 -43.58 -40.43
C THR A 2 -1.32 -43.14 -39.45
N TRP A 3 -0.98 -43.01 -38.17
CA TRP A 3 -1.76 -42.22 -37.22
C TRP A 3 -0.82 -41.26 -36.49
N ASN A 4 -0.68 -40.07 -37.10
CA ASN A 4 -0.22 -38.86 -36.43
C ASN A 4 -1.30 -38.44 -35.42
N ARG A 5 -0.95 -38.34 -34.14
CA ARG A 5 -1.72 -37.50 -33.21
C ARG A 5 -1.08 -36.13 -33.16
N VAL A 6 -1.62 -35.25 -34.01
CA VAL A 6 -1.49 -33.80 -33.88
C VAL A 6 -2.30 -33.43 -32.63
N LEU A 7 -1.61 -33.13 -31.52
CA LEU A 7 -2.22 -32.37 -30.45
C LEU A 7 -2.30 -30.93 -30.92
N ALA A 8 -3.49 -30.52 -31.35
CA ALA A 8 -3.83 -29.12 -31.52
C ALA A 8 -3.72 -28.46 -30.15
N ALA A 9 -2.66 -27.67 -29.96
CA ALA A 9 -2.58 -26.73 -28.87
C ALA A 9 -3.63 -25.65 -29.14
N SER A 10 -4.84 -25.85 -28.60
CA SER A 10 -5.85 -24.82 -28.52
C SER A 10 -5.30 -23.71 -27.62
N GLY A 11 -4.72 -22.70 -28.25
CA GLY A 11 -4.28 -21.47 -27.59
C GLY A 11 -5.49 -20.77 -27.00
N PHE A 12 -5.73 -21.00 -25.72
CA PHE A 12 -6.58 -20.13 -24.92
C PHE A 12 -5.69 -19.00 -24.39
N VAL A 13 -5.56 -17.93 -25.18
CA VAL A 13 -5.09 -16.64 -24.67
C VAL A 13 -6.24 -16.11 -23.82
N LEU A 14 -6.31 -16.56 -22.56
CA LEU A 14 -7.00 -15.82 -21.52
C LEU A 14 -6.13 -14.60 -21.27
N GLY A 15 -6.37 -13.55 -22.07
CA GLY A 15 -5.88 -12.23 -21.77
C GLY A 15 -6.41 -11.88 -20.40
N LEU A 16 -5.52 -11.90 -19.40
CA LEU A 16 -5.75 -11.05 -18.24
C LEU A 16 -5.65 -9.64 -18.76
N THR A 17 -6.82 -9.10 -19.08
CA THR A 17 -7.04 -7.70 -18.83
C THR A 17 -6.64 -7.50 -17.37
N LEU A 18 -5.56 -6.74 -17.15
CA LEU A 18 -5.46 -5.91 -15.97
C LEU A 18 -6.71 -5.05 -16.00
N SER A 19 -7.84 -5.59 -15.51
CA SER A 19 -9.05 -4.79 -15.36
C SER A 19 -8.65 -3.71 -14.38
N PRO A 20 -8.60 -2.44 -14.80
CA PRO A 20 -8.40 -1.37 -13.85
C PRO A 20 -9.63 -1.43 -12.95
N HIS A 21 -9.49 -1.98 -11.76
CA HIS A 21 -10.42 -1.62 -10.69
C HIS A 21 -10.03 -0.20 -10.29
N ALA A 22 -10.40 0.74 -11.15
CA ALA A 22 -10.67 2.09 -10.73
C ALA A 22 -11.98 2.00 -9.92
N ALA A 23 -11.89 1.58 -8.66
CA ALA A 23 -12.72 2.25 -7.66
C ALA A 23 -12.34 3.72 -7.84
N ASN A 24 -13.24 4.54 -8.41
CA ASN A 24 -12.98 5.89 -8.91
C ASN A 24 -11.95 6.60 -8.03
N ALA A 25 -10.68 6.52 -8.44
CA ALA A 25 -9.58 7.20 -7.80
C ALA A 25 -9.76 8.65 -8.18
N ASP A 26 -10.33 9.43 -7.27
CA ASP A 26 -10.43 10.86 -7.46
C ASP A 26 -9.21 11.53 -6.84
N GLY A 27 -8.56 12.40 -7.61
CA GLY A 27 -7.36 13.12 -7.21
C GLY A 27 -6.20 12.21 -6.79
N ILE A 28 -5.60 12.51 -5.64
CA ILE A 28 -4.30 11.95 -5.24
C ILE A 28 -4.34 10.55 -4.64
N VAL A 29 -5.52 9.93 -4.44
CA VAL A 29 -5.62 8.58 -3.85
C VAL A 29 -5.88 7.59 -4.98
N SER A 30 -4.88 6.74 -5.28
CA SER A 30 -4.97 5.77 -6.36
C SER A 30 -5.67 4.48 -5.96
N SER A 31 -5.43 4.00 -4.74
CA SER A 31 -5.98 2.74 -4.27
C SER A 31 -5.92 2.59 -2.75
N ILE A 32 -6.81 1.75 -2.21
CA ILE A 32 -6.79 1.29 -0.83
C ILE A 32 -6.66 -0.23 -0.87
N VAL A 33 -5.57 -0.75 -0.31
CA VAL A 33 -5.27 -2.17 -0.28
C VAL A 33 -4.96 -2.62 1.14
N ASN A 34 -5.01 -3.92 1.43
CA ASN A 34 -4.49 -4.38 2.73
C ASN A 34 -3.00 -4.07 2.86
N SER A 35 -2.57 -3.89 4.10
CA SER A 35 -1.16 -3.76 4.42
C SER A 35 -0.47 -5.12 4.44
N PRO A 36 0.83 -5.18 4.07
CA PRO A 36 1.60 -6.41 4.23
C PRO A 36 1.74 -6.80 5.70
N LEU A 37 1.56 -5.85 6.61
CA LEU A 37 1.62 -6.14 8.04
C LEU A 37 0.30 -6.66 8.60
N SER A 38 -0.78 -6.61 7.82
CA SER A 38 -2.12 -7.11 8.14
C SER A 38 -2.83 -7.60 6.87
N ALA A 39 -2.62 -8.88 6.54
CA ALA A 39 -3.13 -9.54 5.34
C ALA A 39 -4.67 -9.50 5.17
N SER A 40 -5.38 -9.19 6.26
CA SER A 40 -6.84 -9.23 6.36
C SER A 40 -7.41 -7.90 6.87
N GLY A 41 -6.69 -6.79 6.67
CA GLY A 41 -7.07 -5.47 7.18
C GLY A 41 -8.33 -4.84 6.58
N LEU A 42 -8.90 -5.41 5.52
CA LEU A 42 -10.17 -5.04 4.88
C LEU A 42 -11.27 -6.10 5.13
N VAL A 43 -11.00 -7.14 5.92
CA VAL A 43 -12.06 -8.09 6.29
C VAL A 43 -13.10 -7.39 7.16
N ARG A 44 -14.38 -7.63 6.86
CA ARG A 44 -15.50 -7.09 7.62
C ARG A 44 -15.41 -7.49 9.09
N ASP A 45 -15.76 -6.55 9.96
CA ASP A 45 -15.71 -6.65 11.42
C ASP A 45 -14.30 -6.87 11.99
N ALA A 46 -13.27 -6.91 11.14
CA ALA A 46 -11.88 -6.92 11.55
C ALA A 46 -11.37 -5.49 11.78
N ARG A 47 -10.30 -5.41 12.57
CA ARG A 47 -9.50 -4.21 12.76
C ARG A 47 -8.84 -3.80 11.43
N VAL A 48 -8.89 -2.50 11.12
CA VAL A 48 -8.30 -1.92 9.91
C VAL A 48 -6.80 -2.14 9.87
N GLY A 49 -6.30 -2.60 8.72
CA GLY A 49 -4.87 -2.74 8.42
C GLY A 49 -4.61 -2.50 6.94
N ILE A 50 -4.55 -1.24 6.53
CA ILE A 50 -4.57 -0.85 5.11
C ILE A 50 -3.35 -0.03 4.72
N ASN A 51 -3.11 0.00 3.42
CA ASN A 51 -2.27 0.97 2.75
C ASN A 51 -3.15 1.85 1.87
N ILE A 52 -2.93 3.16 1.96
CA ILE A 52 -3.51 4.15 1.07
C ILE A 52 -2.40 4.53 0.10
N TRP A 53 -2.55 4.18 -1.16
CA TRP A 53 -1.60 4.50 -2.21
C TRP A 53 -1.94 5.85 -2.81
N LEU A 54 -0.92 6.68 -2.96
CA LEU A 54 -1.05 7.99 -3.58
C LEU A 54 -0.70 7.91 -5.07
N GLN A 55 -1.04 8.95 -5.79
CA GLN A 55 -0.67 9.22 -7.18
C GLN A 55 -0.61 10.71 -7.43
N SER A 56 -0.07 11.11 -8.59
CA SER A 56 -0.20 12.47 -9.12
C SER A 56 -0.85 12.43 -10.50
N ASP A 57 -1.25 13.59 -11.02
CA ASP A 57 -1.75 13.71 -12.40
C ASP A 57 -0.68 13.34 -13.44
N ALA A 58 0.59 13.57 -13.13
CA ALA A 58 1.71 13.28 -14.02
C ALA A 58 2.11 11.80 -14.00
N ASP A 59 1.94 11.14 -12.85
CA ASP A 59 2.36 9.76 -12.61
C ASP A 59 1.22 8.98 -11.92
N PRO A 60 0.23 8.48 -12.67
CA PRO A 60 -0.93 7.80 -12.11
C PRO A 60 -0.61 6.40 -11.57
N GLY A 61 -1.33 6.00 -10.51
CA GLY A 61 -1.29 4.64 -9.97
C GLY A 61 0.12 4.15 -9.61
N LEU A 62 0.55 3.06 -10.24
CA LEU A 62 1.84 2.42 -9.95
C LEU A 62 3.05 3.23 -10.45
N GLU A 63 2.87 4.13 -11.42
CA GLU A 63 3.97 4.96 -11.94
C GLU A 63 4.50 5.90 -10.85
N PHE A 64 3.61 6.37 -9.96
CA PHE A 64 4.00 7.17 -8.80
C PHE A 64 5.00 6.47 -7.88
N MET A 65 5.01 5.14 -7.88
CA MET A 65 5.88 4.33 -7.02
C MET A 65 7.33 4.24 -7.53
N ASP A 66 7.64 4.73 -8.73
CA ASP A 66 9.00 4.78 -9.27
C ASP A 66 9.90 5.66 -8.38
N PRO A 67 11.10 5.20 -7.96
CA PRO A 67 12.01 5.98 -7.12
C PRO A 67 12.50 7.31 -7.74
N ASN A 68 12.38 7.48 -9.06
CA ASN A 68 12.67 8.75 -9.74
C ASN A 68 11.54 9.77 -9.58
N VAL A 69 10.31 9.32 -9.35
CA VAL A 69 9.15 10.18 -9.08
C VAL A 69 9.21 10.61 -7.62
N ILE A 70 9.11 11.92 -7.37
CA ILE A 70 9.09 12.47 -6.01
C ILE A 70 7.65 12.40 -5.48
N GLY A 71 7.48 11.85 -4.28
CA GLY A 71 6.21 11.82 -3.58
C GLY A 71 5.79 13.18 -3.01
N TYR A 72 4.82 13.17 -2.10
CA TYR A 72 4.35 14.40 -1.46
C TYR A 72 5.21 14.83 -0.27
N GLY A 73 5.24 16.13 0.00
CA GLY A 73 5.78 16.71 1.23
C GLY A 73 4.70 17.40 2.05
N ILE A 74 5.08 17.96 3.18
CA ILE A 74 4.23 18.89 3.94
C ILE A 74 4.92 20.25 3.91
N ALA A 75 4.23 21.29 3.43
CA ALA A 75 4.80 22.63 3.43
C ALA A 75 5.04 23.14 4.86
N SER A 76 5.92 24.15 5.00
CA SER A 76 6.05 24.93 6.24
C SER A 76 4.67 25.41 6.70
N GLY A 77 4.31 25.13 7.96
CA GLY A 77 2.98 25.46 8.52
C GLY A 77 1.80 24.64 8.00
N GLY A 78 2.03 23.72 7.05
CA GLY A 78 1.01 22.84 6.48
C GLY A 78 0.74 21.59 7.32
N ARG A 79 -0.23 20.79 6.87
CA ARG A 79 -0.57 19.48 7.47
C ARG A 79 -1.19 18.54 6.44
N ILE A 80 -1.34 17.28 6.80
CA ILE A 80 -2.12 16.29 6.06
C ILE A 80 -3.28 15.84 6.96
N GLU A 81 -4.46 15.68 6.37
CA GLU A 81 -5.59 15.01 7.00
C GLU A 81 -5.95 13.76 6.23
N ILE A 82 -6.20 12.68 6.96
CA ILE A 82 -6.68 11.41 6.43
C ILE A 82 -7.95 11.05 7.18
N GLU A 83 -9.06 11.04 6.47
CA GLU A 83 -10.39 10.78 7.03
C GLU A 83 -10.86 9.40 6.57
N LEU A 84 -11.23 8.55 7.52
CA LEU A 84 -11.79 7.22 7.26
C LEU A 84 -13.29 7.25 7.59
N SER A 85 -14.16 7.17 6.58
CA SER A 85 -15.60 7.35 6.72
C SER A 85 -16.40 6.21 6.08
N SER A 86 -17.74 6.30 6.13
CA SER A 86 -18.70 5.47 5.38
C SER A 86 -18.51 3.95 5.50
N GLY A 87 -18.04 3.47 6.65
CA GLY A 87 -17.78 2.04 6.90
C GLY A 87 -16.59 1.79 7.83
N PHE A 88 -15.74 2.79 8.04
CA PHE A 88 -14.71 2.72 9.08
C PHE A 88 -15.24 3.26 10.41
N GLU A 89 -15.39 2.38 11.40
CA GLU A 89 -15.80 2.74 12.76
C GLU A 89 -14.58 3.00 13.63
N ARG A 90 -14.52 4.16 14.28
CA ARG A 90 -13.43 4.56 15.17
C ARG A 90 -13.55 3.89 16.54
N ASP A 91 -12.46 3.32 17.04
CA ASP A 91 -12.35 2.84 18.42
C ASP A 91 -11.72 3.90 19.34
N PRO A 92 -12.51 4.67 20.11
CA PRO A 92 -12.00 5.79 20.91
C PRO A 92 -10.99 5.38 21.99
N ALA A 93 -10.87 4.09 22.33
CA ALA A 93 -9.87 3.60 23.29
C ALA A 93 -8.43 3.61 22.72
N VAL A 94 -8.28 3.63 21.40
CA VAL A 94 -6.97 3.66 20.74
C VAL A 94 -6.63 5.11 20.39
N VAL A 95 -5.53 5.64 20.93
CA VAL A 95 -5.11 7.02 20.63
C VAL A 95 -4.42 7.07 19.26
N LEU A 96 -4.77 8.06 18.44
CA LEU A 96 -4.12 8.28 17.14
C LEU A 96 -2.68 8.79 17.35
N THR A 97 -1.70 7.97 16.98
CA THR A 97 -0.27 8.25 17.17
C THR A 97 0.55 7.63 16.03
N GLN A 98 1.89 7.73 16.09
CA GLN A 98 2.79 7.00 15.18
C GLN A 98 2.69 5.47 15.28
N LYS A 99 2.00 4.93 16.28
CA LYS A 99 1.70 3.48 16.35
C LYS A 99 0.53 3.08 15.46
N THR A 100 -0.37 4.02 15.17
CA THR A 100 -1.57 3.77 14.37
C THR A 100 -1.36 4.05 12.89
N LEU A 101 -0.47 5.00 12.56
CA LEU A 101 -0.14 5.35 11.19
C LEU A 101 1.36 5.56 10.98
N MET A 102 1.86 5.11 9.83
CA MET A 102 3.21 5.38 9.36
C MET A 102 3.19 5.90 7.92
N VAL A 103 3.95 6.96 7.67
CA VAL A 103 4.17 7.46 6.30
C VAL A 103 5.29 6.67 5.64
N VAL A 104 5.19 6.46 4.32
CA VAL A 104 6.05 5.52 3.57
C VAL A 104 6.48 6.16 2.25
N THR A 105 7.76 5.96 1.88
CA THR A 105 8.38 6.62 0.72
C THR A 105 8.09 5.99 -0.64
N GLY A 106 7.35 4.88 -0.67
CA GLY A 106 7.10 4.13 -1.88
C GLY A 106 7.36 2.66 -1.65
N THR A 107 8.08 2.03 -2.58
CA THR A 107 8.22 0.58 -2.64
C THR A 107 9.69 0.20 -2.89
N PRO A 108 10.25 -0.75 -2.09
CA PRO A 108 9.56 -1.53 -1.06
C PRO A 108 9.06 -0.61 0.06
N GLN A 109 7.99 -1.01 0.76
CA GLN A 109 7.28 -0.11 1.68
C GLN A 109 8.11 0.20 2.92
N GLN A 110 8.99 1.17 2.78
CA GLN A 110 9.92 1.58 3.80
C GLN A 110 9.31 2.70 4.63
N GLY A 111 9.01 2.33 5.88
CA GLY A 111 8.52 3.25 6.88
C GLY A 111 9.45 4.45 7.07
N MET A 112 8.83 5.60 7.28
CA MET A 112 9.47 6.80 7.81
C MET A 112 8.91 7.03 9.21
N PRO A 113 9.58 6.58 10.28
CA PRO A 113 9.13 6.86 11.63
C PRO A 113 9.16 8.36 11.90
N GLY A 114 8.09 8.95 12.43
CA GLY A 114 8.03 10.40 12.58
C GLY A 114 9.08 11.00 13.52
N LYS A 115 9.58 10.24 14.51
CA LYS A 115 10.77 10.65 15.29
C LYS A 115 12.03 10.82 14.43
N ALA A 116 12.16 10.05 13.35
CA ALA A 116 13.32 10.09 12.47
C ALA A 116 13.20 11.17 11.38
N VAL A 117 11.98 11.43 10.89
CA VAL A 117 11.75 12.35 9.76
C VAL A 117 11.07 13.67 10.15
N GLY A 118 10.59 13.82 11.39
CA GLY A 118 10.11 15.10 11.92
C GLY A 118 8.61 15.37 11.75
N TYR A 119 7.74 14.36 11.94
CA TYR A 119 6.29 14.57 11.98
C TYR A 119 5.64 14.00 13.24
N ALA A 120 4.50 14.57 13.61
CA ALA A 120 3.62 14.08 14.66
C ALA A 120 2.28 13.64 14.07
N ILE A 121 1.57 12.79 14.81
CA ILE A 121 0.20 12.37 14.50
C ILE A 121 -0.71 12.79 15.65
N SER A 122 -1.87 13.32 15.32
CA SER A 122 -2.95 13.63 16.25
C SER A 122 -4.32 13.30 15.67
N GLU A 123 -5.34 13.38 16.50
CA GLU A 123 -6.74 13.38 16.06
C GLU A 123 -7.10 14.77 15.48
N GLY A 124 -7.96 14.79 14.47
CA GLY A 124 -8.50 16.00 13.86
C GLY A 124 -9.81 16.47 14.50
N ASP A 125 -10.53 17.35 13.80
CA ASP A 125 -11.81 17.90 14.29
C ASP A 125 -12.91 16.83 14.42
N THR A 126 -12.76 15.72 13.71
CA THR A 126 -13.60 14.54 13.87
C THR A 126 -12.77 13.36 14.37
N PRO A 127 -13.33 12.47 15.21
CA PRO A 127 -12.62 11.28 15.70
C PRO A 127 -12.08 10.37 14.59
N ASN A 128 -12.66 10.46 13.39
CA ASN A 128 -12.31 9.67 12.21
C ASN A 128 -11.19 10.28 11.37
N THR A 129 -10.68 11.45 11.75
CA THR A 129 -9.63 12.15 11.03
C THR A 129 -8.29 12.01 11.75
N ILE A 130 -7.30 11.50 11.03
CA ILE A 130 -5.90 11.51 11.45
C ILE A 130 -5.23 12.75 10.87
N VAL A 131 -4.59 13.55 11.71
CA VAL A 131 -3.79 14.71 11.30
C VAL A 131 -2.31 14.35 11.38
N ILE A 132 -1.55 14.69 10.33
CA ILE A 132 -0.10 14.58 10.28
C ILE A 132 0.48 15.99 10.14
N SER A 133 1.28 16.40 11.12
CA SER A 133 1.88 17.74 11.14
C SER A 133 3.39 17.66 11.27
N PRO A 134 4.15 18.55 10.61
CA PRO A 134 5.58 18.70 10.86
C PRO A 134 5.83 19.07 12.32
N THR A 135 6.94 18.58 12.89
CA THR A 135 7.38 18.98 14.23
C THR A 135 8.30 20.20 14.19
N LYS A 136 8.60 20.71 13.00
CA LYS A 136 9.50 21.86 12.78
C LYS A 136 8.90 22.83 11.79
N ASP A 137 9.29 24.09 11.90
CA ASP A 137 8.72 25.20 11.12
C ASP A 137 8.99 25.05 9.62
N GLU A 138 10.14 24.49 9.22
CA GLU A 138 10.47 24.29 7.80
C GLU A 138 9.54 23.32 7.05
N GLY A 139 8.65 22.62 7.75
CA GLY A 139 7.81 21.58 7.19
C GLY A 139 8.59 20.29 6.91
N LEU A 140 8.12 19.54 5.91
CA LEU A 140 8.70 18.29 5.44
C LEU A 140 8.82 18.32 3.92
N PRO A 141 9.89 18.91 3.37
CA PRO A 141 10.14 18.93 1.92
C PRO A 141 10.20 17.50 1.37
N ALA A 142 9.49 17.23 0.28
CA ALA A 142 9.40 15.88 -0.30
C ALA A 142 10.77 15.28 -0.64
N GLU A 143 11.70 16.12 -1.10
CA GLU A 143 13.06 15.76 -1.48
C GLU A 143 13.90 15.28 -0.29
N SER A 144 13.56 15.75 0.91
CA SER A 144 14.25 15.40 2.16
C SER A 144 13.67 14.15 2.83
N LEU A 145 12.44 13.78 2.48
CA LEU A 145 11.73 12.64 3.03
C LEU A 145 12.23 11.35 2.39
N MET A 146 13.23 10.74 3.03
CA MET A 146 13.80 9.45 2.64
C MET A 146 13.71 8.47 3.81
N SER A 147 13.54 7.18 3.52
CA SER A 147 13.53 6.19 4.60
C SER A 147 14.89 6.13 5.31
N PRO A 148 14.91 6.06 6.66
CA PRO A 148 16.13 5.83 7.43
C PRO A 148 16.54 4.35 7.47
N ALA A 149 15.77 3.44 6.85
CA ALA A 149 16.09 2.02 6.83
C ALA A 149 17.51 1.79 6.25
N PRO A 150 18.35 0.91 6.85
CA PRO A 150 19.71 0.68 6.38
C PRO A 150 19.81 0.43 4.87
N GLY A 151 18.92 -0.42 4.34
CA GLY A 151 18.89 -0.74 2.91
C GLY A 151 18.56 0.40 1.96
N ALA A 152 17.78 1.38 2.45
CA ALA A 152 17.43 2.55 1.66
C ALA A 152 18.64 3.43 1.33
N LYS A 153 19.75 3.28 2.06
CA LYS A 153 20.98 4.05 1.84
C LYS A 153 21.83 3.49 0.70
N ASP A 154 21.70 2.20 0.44
CA ASP A 154 22.47 1.48 -0.57
C ASP A 154 21.74 1.43 -1.91
N ASP A 155 20.55 2.03 -2.01
CA ASP A 155 19.79 2.13 -3.24
C ASP A 155 20.44 3.14 -4.20
N PRO A 156 20.62 2.78 -5.48
CA PRO A 156 21.20 3.69 -6.48
C PRO A 156 20.32 4.92 -6.70
N VAL A 157 19.00 4.75 -6.57
CA VAL A 157 18.00 5.81 -6.59
C VAL A 157 17.13 5.63 -5.37
N ARG A 158 17.21 6.59 -4.44
CA ARG A 158 16.45 6.53 -3.18
C ARG A 158 15.03 7.02 -3.40
N GLN A 159 14.08 6.27 -2.86
CA GLN A 159 12.68 6.70 -2.77
C GLN A 159 12.58 7.99 -1.94
N ARG A 160 11.77 8.93 -2.42
CA ARG A 160 11.61 10.27 -1.85
C ARG A 160 10.13 10.67 -1.79
N GLY A 161 9.80 11.46 -0.78
CA GLY A 161 8.45 11.97 -0.54
C GLY A 161 7.50 10.90 0.00
N ILE A 162 6.31 11.31 0.42
CA ILE A 162 5.25 10.43 0.90
C ILE A 162 4.50 9.88 -0.32
N LYS A 163 4.43 8.55 -0.41
CA LYS A 163 3.71 7.85 -1.48
C LYS A 163 2.65 6.88 -0.99
N VAL A 164 2.81 6.42 0.24
CA VAL A 164 1.86 5.51 0.88
C VAL A 164 1.64 5.94 2.33
N PHE A 165 0.39 5.88 2.77
CA PHE A 165 0.07 5.88 4.20
C PHE A 165 -0.29 4.48 4.63
N HIS A 166 0.37 4.00 5.68
CA HIS A 166 0.07 2.72 6.27
C HIS A 166 -0.71 2.92 7.57
N ILE A 167 -1.93 2.40 7.65
CA ILE A 167 -2.82 2.48 8.82
C ILE A 167 -2.97 1.09 9.44
N GLY A 168 -2.98 1.04 10.78
CA GLY A 168 -3.12 -0.21 11.52
C GLY A 168 -1.80 -0.97 11.69
N LEU A 169 -0.71 -0.25 12.00
CA LEU A 169 0.64 -0.80 12.07
C LEU A 169 0.89 -1.63 13.35
N LEU A 170 0.92 -0.96 14.51
CA LEU A 170 1.07 -1.60 15.82
C LEU A 170 -0.25 -1.60 16.58
N GLU A 171 -1.06 -0.56 16.36
CA GLU A 171 -2.37 -0.38 16.94
C GLU A 171 -3.35 -0.05 15.79
N SER A 172 -4.55 -0.62 15.84
CA SER A 172 -5.56 -0.45 14.79
C SER A 172 -6.74 0.36 15.32
N PRO A 173 -6.79 1.67 15.05
CA PRO A 173 -7.78 2.56 15.66
C PRO A 173 -9.17 2.49 15.02
N PHE A 174 -9.34 1.67 13.99
CA PHE A 174 -10.60 1.54 13.23
C PHE A 174 -11.01 0.07 13.05
N ILE A 175 -12.29 -0.14 12.81
CA ILE A 175 -12.92 -1.43 12.51
C ILE A 175 -13.71 -1.29 11.20
N ASN A 176 -13.65 -2.30 10.33
CA ASN A 176 -14.43 -2.35 9.09
C ASN A 176 -15.88 -2.73 9.39
N ARG A 177 -16.86 -1.90 9.03
CA ARG A 177 -18.29 -2.12 9.24
C ARG A 177 -19.08 -1.99 7.95
N GLY A 178 -19.98 -2.94 7.70
CA GLY A 178 -20.76 -2.98 6.47
C GLY A 178 -19.98 -3.57 5.29
N GLU A 179 -20.29 -3.12 4.08
CA GLU A 179 -19.77 -3.71 2.83
C GLU A 179 -18.57 -2.96 2.25
N SER A 180 -18.37 -1.70 2.63
CA SER A 180 -17.33 -0.83 2.09
C SER A 180 -17.05 0.32 3.05
N GLY A 181 -15.92 1.01 2.88
CA GLY A 181 -15.60 2.29 3.53
C GLY A 181 -14.92 3.26 2.58
N THR A 182 -14.89 4.55 2.93
CA THR A 182 -14.24 5.60 2.13
C THR A 182 -13.03 6.15 2.88
N VAL A 183 -11.94 6.38 2.16
CA VAL A 183 -10.79 7.13 2.69
C VAL A 183 -10.61 8.39 1.85
N SER A 184 -10.49 9.53 2.52
CA SER A 184 -10.18 10.83 1.92
C SER A 184 -8.85 11.34 2.47
N VAL A 185 -8.01 11.87 1.59
CA VAL A 185 -6.71 12.46 1.94
C VAL A 185 -6.69 13.91 1.48
N ARG A 186 -6.26 14.82 2.35
CA ARG A 186 -6.15 16.26 2.06
C ARG A 186 -4.82 16.80 2.56
N PHE A 187 -4.10 17.53 1.72
CA PHE A 187 -2.90 18.27 2.08
C PHE A 187 -3.25 19.74 2.19
N TYR A 188 -2.82 20.36 3.28
CA TYR A 188 -3.08 21.75 3.59
C TYR A 188 -1.78 22.57 3.59
N ASP A 189 -1.87 23.80 3.10
CA ASP A 189 -0.81 24.80 3.28
C ASP A 189 -0.90 25.53 4.64
N ALA A 190 0.00 26.49 4.87
CA ALA A 190 0.03 27.32 6.08
C ALA A 190 -1.22 28.18 6.28
N ALA A 191 -1.94 28.53 5.21
CA ALA A 191 -3.16 29.30 5.28
C ALA A 191 -4.38 28.42 5.59
N GLY A 192 -4.21 27.09 5.65
CA GLY A 192 -5.29 26.13 5.81
C GLY A 192 -6.06 25.86 4.52
N SER A 193 -5.51 26.21 3.35
CA SER A 193 -6.09 25.88 2.05
C SER A 193 -5.68 24.47 1.63
N VAL A 194 -6.62 23.73 1.06
CA VAL A 194 -6.34 22.40 0.49
C VAL A 194 -5.57 22.58 -0.83
N ILE A 195 -4.36 22.04 -0.89
CA ILE A 195 -3.48 22.11 -2.06
C ILE A 195 -3.42 20.80 -2.86
N HIS A 196 -3.71 19.67 -2.20
CA HIS A 196 -3.91 18.38 -2.85
C HIS A 196 -5.02 17.62 -2.13
N GLN A 197 -5.85 16.90 -2.87
CA GLN A 197 -6.87 16.04 -2.27
C GLN A 197 -7.19 14.85 -3.15
N GLY A 198 -7.76 13.83 -2.53
CA GLY A 198 -8.28 12.67 -3.24
C GLY A 198 -9.06 11.76 -2.32
N SER A 199 -9.88 10.90 -2.91
CA SER A 199 -10.63 9.90 -2.16
C SER A 199 -10.79 8.62 -2.95
N ALA A 200 -10.91 7.51 -2.23
CA ALA A 200 -11.24 6.21 -2.80
C ALA A 200 -12.14 5.43 -1.84
N ALA A 201 -12.96 4.54 -2.40
CA ALA A 201 -13.70 3.55 -1.65
C ALA A 201 -12.92 2.22 -1.60
N ALA A 202 -13.01 1.52 -0.48
CA ALA A 202 -12.51 0.16 -0.31
C ALA A 202 -13.68 -0.77 -0.02
N ASN A 203 -13.82 -1.84 -0.79
CA ASN A 203 -14.79 -2.89 -0.50
C ASN A 203 -14.23 -3.78 0.62
N PHE A 204 -15.08 -4.12 1.58
CA PHE A 204 -14.71 -5.02 2.67
C PHE A 204 -14.93 -6.47 2.25
N LEU A 205 -13.96 -7.31 2.60
CA LEU A 205 -14.03 -8.74 2.32
C LEU A 205 -14.99 -9.39 3.31
N GLY A 206 -15.94 -10.19 2.80
CA GLY A 206 -16.84 -10.97 3.66
C GLY A 206 -16.12 -12.07 4.46
N ALA A 207 -14.93 -12.48 4.02
CA ALA A 207 -14.08 -13.44 4.71
C ALA A 207 -12.60 -13.17 4.36
N PRO A 208 -11.64 -13.66 5.17
CA PRO A 208 -10.23 -13.58 4.82
C PRO A 208 -9.94 -14.28 3.50
N ALA A 209 -9.20 -13.60 2.64
CA ALA A 209 -8.77 -14.11 1.34
C ALA A 209 -7.25 -13.93 1.21
N PRO A 210 -6.57 -14.81 0.47
CA PRO A 210 -5.16 -14.61 0.23
C PRO A 210 -4.95 -13.38 -0.66
N GLN A 211 -3.82 -12.70 -0.46
CA GLN A 211 -3.52 -11.43 -1.11
C GLN A 211 -2.07 -11.30 -1.52
N VAL A 212 -1.86 -10.64 -2.67
CA VAL A 212 -0.55 -10.32 -3.24
C VAL A 212 -0.27 -8.85 -3.02
N GLN A 213 0.79 -8.54 -2.28
CA GLN A 213 1.15 -7.15 -1.96
C GLN A 213 2.65 -6.90 -2.14
N PRO A 214 3.06 -5.69 -2.57
CA PRO A 214 4.46 -5.32 -2.62
C PRO A 214 5.11 -5.52 -1.26
N ASN A 215 6.20 -6.29 -1.20
CA ASN A 215 6.86 -6.61 0.05
C ASN A 215 7.50 -5.36 0.70
N ASN A 216 7.51 -5.36 2.03
CA ASN A 216 8.18 -4.39 2.88
C ASN A 216 9.38 -4.98 3.66
N PHE A 217 9.61 -6.29 3.55
CA PHE A 217 10.75 -6.97 4.15
C PHE A 217 11.99 -6.85 3.26
N PRO A 218 13.10 -6.30 3.78
CA PRO A 218 14.35 -6.22 3.03
C PRO A 218 15.01 -7.61 2.90
N ASP A 219 15.53 -7.96 1.72
CA ASP A 219 16.41 -9.13 1.56
C ASP A 219 17.85 -8.73 1.91
N LYS A 220 18.45 -9.36 2.92
CA LYS A 220 19.81 -9.05 3.41
C LYS A 220 20.07 -7.55 3.59
N GLN A 221 19.06 -6.84 4.10
CA GLN A 221 19.08 -5.39 4.29
C GLN A 221 19.11 -4.57 2.98
N ARG A 222 18.80 -5.10 1.80
CA ARG A 222 18.69 -4.30 0.55
C ARG A 222 17.22 -4.01 0.21
N SER A 223 16.97 -2.88 -0.46
CA SER A 223 15.65 -2.55 -0.97
C SER A 223 15.38 -3.18 -2.33
N HIS A 224 14.10 -3.39 -2.64
CA HIS A 224 13.62 -3.92 -3.91
C HIS A 224 12.98 -2.80 -4.73
N ASN A 225 13.74 -2.17 -5.62
CA ASN A 225 13.19 -1.13 -6.49
C ASN A 225 12.21 -1.71 -7.53
N TRP A 226 11.20 -0.93 -7.92
CA TRP A 226 10.34 -1.28 -9.05
C TRP A 226 11.14 -1.37 -10.33
N GLN A 227 10.86 -2.40 -11.10
CA GLN A 227 11.25 -2.50 -12.49
C GLN A 227 10.02 -2.89 -13.30
N THR A 228 9.57 -2.00 -14.17
CA THR A 228 8.70 -2.36 -15.30
C THR A 228 9.56 -3.10 -16.32
N ALA A 229 9.10 -4.27 -16.74
CA ALA A 229 9.75 -5.07 -17.78
C ALA A 229 8.77 -5.28 -18.94
N ALA A 230 9.20 -4.91 -20.15
CA ALA A 230 8.43 -5.20 -21.36
C ALA A 230 8.43 -6.71 -21.66
N PRO A 231 7.48 -7.21 -22.47
CA PRO A 231 7.51 -8.59 -22.95
C PRO A 231 8.88 -8.97 -23.53
N GLY A 232 9.46 -10.08 -23.06
CA GLY A 232 10.78 -10.56 -23.47
C GLY A 232 11.97 -9.98 -22.68
N GLN A 233 11.75 -9.01 -21.80
CA GLN A 233 12.78 -8.55 -20.87
C GLN A 233 12.88 -9.47 -19.64
N THR A 234 14.10 -9.60 -19.10
CA THR A 234 14.33 -10.31 -17.84
C THR A 234 14.28 -9.31 -16.67
N LEU A 235 13.40 -9.58 -15.71
CA LEU A 235 13.27 -8.80 -14.48
C LEU A 235 14.54 -8.95 -13.61
N GLY A 236 15.00 -7.88 -12.96
CA GLY A 236 16.20 -7.87 -12.11
C GLY A 236 17.54 -7.76 -12.87
N LYS A 237 17.54 -7.36 -14.14
CA LYS A 237 18.77 -7.14 -14.94
C LYS A 237 19.22 -5.68 -15.05
N ALA A 238 18.40 -4.70 -14.66
CA ALA A 238 18.86 -3.30 -14.67
C ALA A 238 19.83 -3.08 -13.49
N PRO A 239 21.00 -2.45 -13.70
CA PRO A 239 21.98 -2.20 -12.64
C PRO A 239 21.34 -1.55 -11.42
N GLY A 240 21.47 -2.19 -10.26
CA GLY A 240 20.95 -1.69 -8.99
C GLY A 240 19.44 -1.89 -8.75
N THR A 241 18.79 -2.74 -9.54
CA THR A 241 17.40 -3.19 -9.30
C THR A 241 17.35 -4.66 -8.88
N LEU A 242 16.46 -4.99 -7.94
CA LEU A 242 16.11 -6.37 -7.59
C LEU A 242 14.63 -6.58 -7.91
N PRO A 243 14.21 -7.80 -8.32
CA PRO A 243 12.80 -8.14 -8.43
C PRO A 243 12.02 -7.75 -7.18
N ILE A 244 10.85 -7.13 -7.33
CA ILE A 244 9.94 -6.99 -6.20
C ILE A 244 9.46 -8.38 -5.82
N SER A 245 9.86 -8.82 -4.64
CA SER A 245 9.14 -9.88 -3.95
C SER A 245 7.73 -9.37 -3.65
N PHE A 246 6.71 -10.10 -4.07
CA PHE A 246 5.38 -9.94 -3.51
C PHE A 246 5.25 -10.93 -2.35
N MET A 247 4.54 -10.56 -1.30
CA MET A 247 4.14 -11.54 -0.29
C MET A 247 2.73 -12.02 -0.61
N LEU A 248 2.60 -13.34 -0.76
CA LEU A 248 1.31 -14.01 -0.75
C LEU A 248 0.98 -14.35 0.71
N TYR A 249 -0.07 -13.74 1.24
CA TYR A 249 -0.58 -14.11 2.56
C TYR A 249 -1.61 -15.24 2.41
N ASP A 250 -1.56 -16.22 3.31
CA ASP A 250 -2.61 -17.22 3.43
C ASP A 250 -3.87 -16.60 4.03
N ALA A 251 -5.03 -17.21 3.79
CA ALA A 251 -6.28 -16.81 4.41
C ALA A 251 -6.29 -17.29 5.89
N PRO A 252 -6.31 -16.40 6.89
CA PRO A 252 -6.40 -16.80 8.30
C PRO A 252 -7.82 -17.27 8.67
N LYS A 253 -8.26 -18.40 8.10
CA LYS A 253 -9.62 -18.96 8.26
C LYS A 253 -9.96 -19.35 9.71
N ASP A 254 -8.94 -19.63 10.52
CA ASP A 254 -9.08 -20.06 11.92
C ASP A 254 -8.88 -18.92 12.93
N VAL A 255 -8.82 -17.65 12.49
CA VAL A 255 -8.59 -16.49 13.35
C VAL A 255 -9.86 -15.67 13.47
N ALA A 256 -10.26 -15.33 14.70
CA ALA A 256 -11.44 -14.49 14.93
C ALA A 256 -11.24 -13.08 14.35
N PRO A 257 -12.29 -12.40 13.82
CA PRO A 257 -12.17 -11.07 13.21
C PRO A 257 -11.42 -10.03 14.06
N ALA A 258 -11.66 -10.02 15.37
CA ALA A 258 -10.97 -9.12 16.30
C ALA A 258 -9.45 -9.32 16.35
N GLU A 259 -8.97 -10.53 16.07
CA GLU A 259 -7.55 -10.93 16.16
C GLU A 259 -6.87 -10.97 14.79
N MET A 260 -7.61 -10.81 13.69
CA MET A 260 -7.09 -10.94 12.32
C MET A 260 -5.92 -9.99 12.00
N HIS A 261 -5.88 -8.82 12.63
CA HIS A 261 -4.77 -7.86 12.47
C HIS A 261 -3.42 -8.41 12.95
N THR A 262 -3.42 -9.48 13.75
CA THR A 262 -2.21 -10.16 14.23
C THR A 262 -1.77 -11.32 13.33
N ALA A 263 -2.61 -11.74 12.38
CA ALA A 263 -2.34 -12.88 11.51
C ALA A 263 -1.33 -12.51 10.41
N LYS A 264 -0.11 -13.03 10.54
CA LYS A 264 1.03 -12.75 9.63
C LYS A 264 1.53 -14.00 8.91
N ARG A 265 0.64 -14.94 8.59
CA ARG A 265 1.00 -16.22 7.94
C ARG A 265 1.27 -15.98 6.45
N GLY A 266 2.51 -15.60 6.12
CA GLY A 266 3.00 -15.56 4.74
C GLY A 266 3.24 -16.97 4.20
N MET A 267 2.97 -17.18 2.91
CA MET A 267 3.36 -18.40 2.21
C MET A 267 4.82 -18.28 1.77
N LEU A 268 5.71 -19.03 2.43
CA LEU A 268 7.13 -19.10 2.07
C LEU A 268 7.32 -19.74 0.68
N GLY A 269 8.25 -19.20 -0.11
CA GLY A 269 8.66 -19.78 -1.40
C GLY A 269 7.99 -19.20 -2.65
N VAL A 270 7.14 -18.19 -2.47
CA VAL A 270 6.39 -17.57 -3.58
C VAL A 270 7.10 -16.29 -4.02
N GLY A 271 7.88 -16.37 -5.11
CA GLY A 271 8.46 -15.21 -5.78
C GLY A 271 7.45 -14.50 -6.69
N VAL A 272 7.93 -13.86 -7.77
CA VAL A 272 7.06 -13.38 -8.85
C VAL A 272 6.31 -14.59 -9.43
N LEU A 273 5.03 -14.73 -9.12
CA LEU A 273 4.18 -15.72 -9.75
C LEU A 273 3.65 -15.18 -11.06
N SER A 274 3.89 -15.92 -12.14
CA SER A 274 3.17 -15.69 -13.38
C SER A 274 1.68 -15.95 -13.17
N THR A 275 0.85 -15.31 -13.99
CA THR A 275 -0.59 -15.54 -13.88
C THR A 275 -1.00 -16.98 -14.12
N GLN A 276 -0.23 -17.72 -14.94
CA GLN A 276 -0.42 -19.15 -15.15
C GLN A 276 -0.14 -19.96 -13.88
N GLN A 277 0.85 -19.57 -13.08
CA GLN A 277 1.11 -20.20 -11.78
C GLN A 277 0.00 -19.89 -10.78
N LEU A 278 -0.49 -18.65 -10.72
CA LEU A 278 -1.65 -18.31 -9.89
C LEU A 278 -2.89 -19.12 -10.27
N ALA A 279 -3.19 -19.24 -11.57
CA ALA A 279 -4.31 -20.03 -12.06
C ALA A 279 -4.14 -21.53 -11.77
N ALA A 280 -2.93 -22.08 -11.91
CA ALA A 280 -2.63 -23.47 -11.60
C ALA A 280 -2.69 -23.78 -10.10
N MET A 281 -2.53 -22.77 -9.24
CA MET A 281 -2.73 -22.85 -7.80
C MET A 281 -4.20 -22.69 -7.38
N GLU A 282 -5.13 -22.60 -8.36
CA GLU A 282 -6.55 -22.30 -8.12
C GLU A 282 -6.74 -21.00 -7.32
N TYR A 283 -5.81 -20.05 -7.48
CA TYR A 283 -5.90 -18.76 -6.84
C TYR A 283 -6.99 -17.94 -7.53
N GLU A 284 -8.17 -17.91 -6.90
CA GLU A 284 -9.21 -16.96 -7.26
C GLU A 284 -8.88 -15.61 -6.65
N LYS A 285 -8.58 -14.64 -7.52
CA LYS A 285 -8.42 -13.25 -7.09
C LYS A 285 -9.76 -12.80 -6.49
N SER A 286 -9.79 -12.53 -5.18
CA SER A 286 -10.96 -11.90 -4.59
C SER A 286 -11.20 -10.53 -5.24
N PRO A 287 -12.47 -10.18 -5.51
CA PRO A 287 -12.85 -8.90 -6.10
C PRO A 287 -12.36 -7.71 -5.26
#